data_AF-A0A939T8Y4-F1
#
_entry.id   AF-A0A939T8Y4-F1
#
_cell.length_a   1.000
_cell.length_b   1.000
_cell.length_c   1.000
_cell.angle_alpha   90.00
_cell.angle_beta   90.00
_cell.angle_gamma   90.00
#
_symmetry.space_group_name_H-M   'P 1'
#
loop_
_entity.id
_entity.type
_entity.pdbx_description
1 polymer ?
#
loop_
_entity_poly.entity_id
_entity_poly.type
_entity_poly.pdbx_seq_one_letter_code
_entity_poly.pdbx_strand_id
1 'polypeptide(L)'
;MKRPAAAALSVLLAFCTGVLVLTGLQGTGGAAACGTADAALNRPATASSVENGAFPASAAVDGNAGTRWSSAFSDPQWIQVDLGSRQEVCQVVLNWEAAYGKSFQIQVSDNGTSWTSIYSTTTGTGGAQTLNVSGSGRYIRMYGTVRGLPYGYSLWSFAVHTTGGTTPPTDDFWGDTSTIPPAHNVLTVKVLNRTNGKYPDNQVFWSFNGQVHSIAEQPYLDMPANSAGRMYFYLGSANSRYQDFIEFTVGPAVFNGNTTRVDGFGLKLAMRLHAKDGYDTEVGEDRATFAEDRNATFQKFTNEVPAEFDSLAQVEAPYRIPSPGNAPIFQPGGAQANYFNAYASSVGVSATSQQIFGCAGPLSQSAGMCSALNRHVAHLPQSQWSDPAQFYKAAPANYYAKFWHDHALNKLAYGFPYDDYAGQSSFISHGDPQYLLVAVGW
;
A
#
# COMPACT_ATOMS: atom_id res chain seq x y z
N MET A 1 17.53 85.52 18.85
CA MET A 1 17.04 85.13 20.18
C MET A 1 15.61 84.61 20.06
N LYS A 2 15.30 83.52 20.76
CA LYS A 2 14.23 82.55 20.53
C LYS A 2 12.84 83.18 20.25
N ARG A 3 12.22 82.82 19.12
CA ARG A 3 10.80 83.08 18.81
C ARG A 3 9.96 81.86 19.26
N PRO A 4 8.86 82.02 20.01
CA PRO A 4 7.85 80.98 20.15
C PRO A 4 6.86 81.07 18.98
N ALA A 5 6.53 79.94 18.37
CA ALA A 5 5.60 79.85 17.24
C ALA A 5 4.15 79.70 17.72
N ALA A 6 3.28 80.47 17.08
CA ALA A 6 1.86 80.59 17.36
C ALA A 6 1.02 79.51 16.66
N ALA A 7 -0.21 79.38 17.16
CA ALA A 7 -1.26 78.44 16.80
C ALA A 7 -1.69 78.45 15.32
N ALA A 8 -2.16 77.30 14.84
CA ALA A 8 -3.13 77.20 13.75
C ALA A 8 -4.08 76.01 13.96
N LEU A 9 -5.36 76.32 13.77
CA LEU A 9 -6.56 75.50 13.83
C LEU A 9 -6.62 74.55 12.61
N SER A 10 -7.13 73.32 12.78
CA SER A 10 -7.51 72.48 11.63
C SER A 10 -8.77 71.69 11.93
N VAL A 11 -9.75 71.87 11.04
CA VAL A 11 -11.10 71.31 10.99
C VAL A 11 -11.03 69.84 10.54
N LEU A 12 -11.82 68.96 11.15
CA LEU A 12 -12.19 67.68 10.53
C LEU A 12 -13.72 67.53 10.53
N LEU A 13 -14.26 67.36 9.31
CA LEU A 13 -15.66 67.15 8.99
C LEU A 13 -16.03 65.66 9.11
N ALA A 14 -17.26 65.39 9.52
CA ALA A 14 -17.85 64.08 9.70
C ALA A 14 -18.36 63.45 8.38
N PHE A 15 -18.41 62.11 8.32
CA PHE A 15 -19.41 61.35 7.56
C PHE A 15 -19.74 60.03 8.27
N CYS A 16 -21.03 59.86 8.61
CA CYS A 16 -21.68 58.59 8.95
C CYS A 16 -22.07 57.86 7.67
N THR A 17 -21.99 56.52 7.64
CA THR A 17 -22.97 55.64 6.98
C THR A 17 -22.80 54.15 7.35
N GLY A 18 -23.89 53.53 7.79
CA GLY A 18 -24.26 52.13 7.46
C GLY A 18 -23.74 51.01 8.36
N VAL A 19 -24.43 50.70 9.46
CA VAL A 19 -24.38 49.36 10.07
C VAL A 19 -25.24 48.43 9.20
N LEU A 20 -24.59 47.54 8.45
CA LEU A 20 -25.26 46.42 7.77
C LEU A 20 -25.47 45.31 8.80
N VAL A 21 -26.70 45.20 9.34
CA VAL A 21 -27.09 44.04 10.13
C VAL A 21 -27.32 42.88 9.16
N LEU A 22 -26.32 42.01 8.97
CA LEU A 22 -26.54 40.71 8.36
C LEU A 22 -27.37 39.88 9.35
N THR A 23 -28.68 39.79 9.10
CA THR A 23 -29.47 38.66 9.59
C THR A 23 -28.98 37.42 8.86
N GLY A 24 -28.02 36.71 9.46
CA GLY A 24 -27.69 35.37 9.04
C GLY A 24 -28.93 34.50 9.25
N LEU A 25 -29.59 34.09 8.17
CA LEU A 25 -30.36 32.85 8.23
C LEU A 25 -29.34 31.76 8.56
N GLN A 26 -29.35 31.31 9.81
CA GLN A 26 -28.79 30.02 10.15
C GLN A 26 -29.57 28.99 9.33
N GLY A 27 -29.01 28.61 8.17
CA GLY A 27 -29.41 27.39 7.51
C GLY A 27 -29.23 26.28 8.53
N THR A 28 -30.34 25.66 8.92
CA THR A 28 -30.33 24.39 9.62
C THR A 28 -29.61 23.41 8.70
N GLY A 29 -28.31 23.20 8.94
CA GLY A 29 -27.57 22.09 8.34
C GLY A 29 -28.26 20.82 8.80
N GLY A 30 -29.23 20.35 8.01
CA GLY A 30 -29.83 19.04 8.21
C GLY A 30 -28.68 18.04 8.22
N ALA A 31 -28.63 17.19 9.25
CA ALA A 31 -27.71 16.07 9.27
C ALA A 31 -27.80 15.37 7.90
N ALA A 32 -26.68 15.27 7.19
CA ALA A 32 -26.66 14.61 5.90
C ALA A 32 -27.26 13.22 6.07
N ALA A 33 -28.21 12.87 5.20
CA ALA A 33 -28.93 11.60 5.31
C ALA A 33 -27.96 10.42 5.08
N CYS A 34 -28.28 9.27 5.67
CA CYS A 34 -27.57 8.03 5.37
C CYS A 34 -27.81 7.68 3.90
N GLY A 35 -26.73 7.51 3.14
CA GLY A 35 -26.82 7.20 1.73
C GLY A 35 -27.29 5.78 1.47
N THR A 36 -27.69 5.50 0.23
CA THR A 36 -28.14 4.17 -0.20
C THR A 36 -27.06 3.37 -0.92
N ALA A 37 -25.94 4.00 -1.30
CA ALA A 37 -24.82 3.32 -1.94
C ALA A 37 -24.10 2.40 -0.94
N ASP A 38 -23.73 1.19 -1.38
CA ASP A 38 -22.93 0.26 -0.60
C ASP A 38 -21.44 0.59 -0.76
N ALA A 39 -20.85 1.16 0.28
CA ALA A 39 -19.45 1.51 0.36
C ALA A 39 -18.52 0.29 0.47
N ALA A 40 -19.03 -0.87 0.87
CA ALA A 40 -18.28 -2.12 0.96
C ALA A 40 -18.25 -2.90 -0.37
N LEU A 41 -19.15 -2.60 -1.31
CA LEU A 41 -19.23 -3.31 -2.59
C LEU A 41 -17.90 -3.27 -3.34
N ASN A 42 -17.41 -4.46 -3.71
CA ASN A 42 -16.14 -4.72 -4.40
C ASN A 42 -14.89 -4.18 -3.69
N ARG A 43 -14.98 -3.97 -2.36
CA ARG A 43 -13.82 -3.59 -1.55
C ARG A 43 -13.02 -4.79 -1.10
N PRO A 44 -11.69 -4.64 -0.87
CA PRO A 44 -10.89 -5.69 -0.28
C PRO A 44 -11.49 -6.15 1.06
N ALA A 45 -11.71 -7.46 1.19
CA ALA A 45 -12.22 -8.07 2.41
C ALA A 45 -11.29 -9.20 2.87
N THR A 46 -11.03 -9.26 4.16
CA THR A 46 -10.27 -10.37 4.79
C THR A 46 -11.06 -10.93 5.96
N ALA A 47 -10.72 -12.14 6.41
CA ALA A 47 -11.38 -12.79 7.51
C ALA A 47 -10.38 -13.53 8.42
N SER A 48 -10.77 -13.81 9.65
CA SER A 48 -10.00 -14.66 10.56
C SER A 48 -9.81 -16.08 10.05
N SER A 49 -10.76 -16.56 9.25
CA SER A 49 -10.70 -17.86 8.61
C SER A 49 -11.73 -17.96 7.48
N VAL A 50 -11.60 -19.02 6.68
CA VAL A 50 -12.59 -19.48 5.71
C VAL A 50 -12.94 -20.94 5.99
N GLU A 51 -14.18 -21.36 5.77
CA GLU A 51 -14.60 -22.76 5.85
C GLU A 51 -13.79 -23.61 4.86
N ASN A 52 -13.62 -23.11 3.64
CA ASN A 52 -12.73 -23.58 2.60
C ASN A 52 -12.64 -22.52 1.48
N GLY A 53 -11.84 -22.78 0.44
CA GLY A 53 -11.60 -21.83 -0.67
C GLY A 53 -12.84 -21.44 -1.50
N ALA A 54 -13.97 -22.16 -1.40
CA ALA A 54 -15.21 -21.80 -2.09
C ALA A 54 -16.01 -20.70 -1.38
N PHE A 55 -15.68 -20.37 -0.13
CA PHE A 55 -16.41 -19.37 0.68
C PHE A 55 -15.51 -18.24 1.20
N PRO A 56 -14.81 -17.52 0.29
CA PRO A 56 -13.86 -16.48 0.66
C PRO A 56 -14.53 -15.24 1.26
N ALA A 57 -13.75 -14.40 1.94
CA ALA A 57 -14.26 -13.14 2.51
C ALA A 57 -14.83 -12.19 1.45
N SER A 58 -14.22 -12.15 0.25
CA SER A 58 -14.67 -11.35 -0.90
C SER A 58 -16.12 -11.64 -1.30
N ALA A 59 -16.60 -12.87 -1.10
CA ALA A 59 -17.95 -13.28 -1.47
C ALA A 59 -19.06 -12.60 -0.65
N ALA A 60 -18.75 -11.97 0.48
CA ALA A 60 -19.73 -11.18 1.23
C ALA A 60 -19.85 -9.73 0.71
N VAL A 61 -19.00 -9.30 -0.23
CA VAL A 61 -18.95 -7.91 -0.72
C VAL A 61 -18.93 -7.82 -2.24
N ASP A 62 -19.24 -8.90 -2.96
CA ASP A 62 -19.18 -8.97 -4.43
C ASP A 62 -20.49 -8.57 -5.14
N GLY A 63 -21.56 -8.34 -4.38
CA GLY A 63 -22.90 -8.00 -4.90
C GLY A 63 -23.66 -9.19 -5.51
N ASN A 64 -23.17 -10.42 -5.36
CA ASN A 64 -23.79 -11.63 -5.90
C ASN A 64 -24.56 -12.39 -4.81
N ALA A 65 -25.87 -12.52 -4.98
CA ALA A 65 -26.73 -13.20 -3.99
C ALA A 65 -26.54 -14.72 -3.90
N GLY A 66 -25.72 -15.32 -4.78
CA GLY A 66 -25.43 -16.76 -4.81
C GLY A 66 -24.09 -17.17 -4.18
N THR A 67 -23.28 -16.21 -3.75
CA THR A 67 -21.94 -16.43 -3.14
C THR A 67 -21.95 -15.95 -1.69
N ARG A 68 -21.16 -16.59 -0.83
CA ARG A 68 -21.10 -16.25 0.61
C ARG A 68 -19.69 -16.39 1.15
N TRP A 69 -19.35 -15.56 2.13
CA TRP A 69 -18.26 -15.87 3.04
C TRP A 69 -18.73 -16.87 4.09
N SER A 70 -17.84 -17.79 4.50
CA SER A 70 -18.07 -18.63 5.68
C SER A 70 -16.80 -18.82 6.48
N SER A 71 -16.87 -18.74 7.81
CA SER A 71 -15.74 -18.97 8.72
C SER A 71 -15.53 -20.46 9.05
N ALA A 72 -14.41 -20.76 9.68
CA ALA A 72 -14.25 -21.97 10.48
C ALA A 72 -15.29 -22.04 11.61
N PHE A 73 -15.56 -23.26 12.10
CA PHE A 73 -16.67 -23.54 13.01
C PHE A 73 -16.27 -23.38 14.48
N SER A 74 -15.73 -22.20 14.80
CA SER A 74 -15.27 -21.83 16.14
C SER A 74 -15.60 -20.37 16.44
N ASP A 75 -15.52 -20.01 17.73
CA ASP A 75 -15.70 -18.64 18.21
C ASP A 75 -14.40 -18.17 18.89
N PRO A 76 -13.98 -16.90 18.73
CA PRO A 76 -14.57 -15.86 17.88
C PRO A 76 -14.10 -15.95 16.42
N GLN A 77 -14.84 -15.31 15.51
CA GLN A 77 -14.46 -15.12 14.10
C GLN A 77 -14.80 -13.71 13.63
N TRP A 78 -14.14 -13.24 12.58
CA TRP A 78 -14.42 -11.95 11.97
C TRP A 78 -14.27 -11.95 10.46
N ILE A 79 -15.02 -11.05 9.83
CA ILE A 79 -14.79 -10.57 8.46
C ILE A 79 -14.66 -9.06 8.51
N GLN A 80 -13.66 -8.52 7.83
CA GLN A 80 -13.39 -7.09 7.74
C GLN A 80 -13.36 -6.63 6.29
N VAL A 81 -13.66 -5.36 6.07
CA VAL A 81 -13.64 -4.68 4.77
C VAL A 81 -12.79 -3.42 4.90
N ASP A 82 -11.88 -3.20 3.96
CA ASP A 82 -11.17 -1.93 3.78
C ASP A 82 -11.98 -0.99 2.87
N LEU A 83 -12.58 0.06 3.43
CA LEU A 83 -13.37 1.03 2.68
C LEU A 83 -12.51 1.95 1.79
N GLY A 84 -11.18 1.83 1.85
CA GLY A 84 -10.20 2.59 1.07
C GLY A 84 -9.79 3.93 1.69
N SER A 85 -10.66 4.54 2.49
CA SER A 85 -10.37 5.76 3.26
C SER A 85 -11.30 5.86 4.46
N ARG A 86 -11.03 6.79 5.39
CA ARG A 86 -11.88 7.00 6.56
C ARG A 86 -13.29 7.47 6.14
N GLN A 87 -14.31 6.68 6.48
CA GLN A 87 -15.71 6.95 6.16
C GLN A 87 -16.55 7.17 7.43
N GLU A 88 -17.56 8.03 7.34
CA GLU A 88 -18.60 8.20 8.36
C GLU A 88 -19.73 7.19 8.13
N VAL A 89 -19.73 6.09 8.87
CA VAL A 89 -20.66 4.97 8.72
C VAL A 89 -21.96 5.25 9.47
N CYS A 90 -23.10 5.10 8.80
CA CYS A 90 -24.43 5.36 9.35
C CYS A 90 -25.34 4.12 9.38
N GLN A 91 -25.08 3.12 8.52
CA GLN A 91 -25.84 1.88 8.50
C GLN A 91 -25.00 0.71 8.01
N VAL A 92 -25.27 -0.47 8.54
CA VAL A 92 -24.74 -1.75 8.06
C VAL A 92 -25.91 -2.68 7.76
N VAL A 93 -25.86 -3.38 6.64
CA VAL A 93 -26.82 -4.44 6.31
C VAL A 93 -26.07 -5.76 6.22
N LEU A 94 -26.41 -6.68 7.11
CA LEU A 94 -25.92 -8.06 7.09
C LEU A 94 -26.99 -8.95 6.51
N ASN A 95 -26.66 -9.76 5.51
CA ASN A 95 -27.53 -10.83 5.04
C ASN A 95 -26.90 -12.17 5.39
N TRP A 96 -27.37 -12.78 6.47
CA TRP A 96 -26.86 -14.08 6.93
C TRP A 96 -27.40 -15.23 6.07
N GLU A 97 -26.59 -16.27 5.96
CA GLU A 97 -27.09 -17.59 5.58
C GLU A 97 -27.94 -18.19 6.73
N ALA A 98 -28.46 -19.41 6.61
CA ALA A 98 -29.04 -20.12 7.74
C ALA A 98 -28.08 -20.14 8.96
N ALA A 99 -26.76 -20.23 8.75
CA ALA A 99 -25.75 -20.04 9.77
C ALA A 99 -25.43 -18.55 10.03
N TYR A 100 -25.53 -18.13 11.29
CA TYR A 100 -25.44 -16.71 11.66
C TYR A 100 -24.73 -16.46 13.00
N GLY A 101 -24.39 -15.20 13.27
CA GLY A 101 -23.91 -14.76 14.58
C GLY A 101 -25.05 -14.43 15.54
N LYS A 102 -25.15 -15.15 16.67
CA LYS A 102 -26.08 -14.82 17.75
C LYS A 102 -25.55 -13.68 18.61
N SER A 103 -24.27 -13.73 18.97
CA SER A 103 -23.57 -12.59 19.57
C SER A 103 -22.50 -12.09 18.63
N PHE A 104 -22.53 -10.79 18.33
CA PHE A 104 -21.55 -10.14 17.46
C PHE A 104 -21.50 -8.63 17.71
N GLN A 105 -20.43 -8.03 17.18
CA GLN A 105 -20.22 -6.59 17.17
C GLN A 105 -19.94 -6.11 15.75
N ILE A 106 -20.30 -4.86 15.46
CA ILE A 106 -19.73 -4.13 14.32
C ILE A 106 -18.68 -3.18 14.89
N GLN A 107 -17.49 -3.20 14.31
CA GLN A 107 -16.37 -2.38 14.77
C GLN A 107 -15.74 -1.62 13.61
N VAL A 108 -15.21 -0.44 13.89
CA VAL A 108 -14.45 0.38 12.94
C VAL A 108 -13.02 0.59 13.41
N SER A 109 -12.12 0.85 12.47
CA SER A 109 -10.69 1.11 12.73
C SER A 109 -10.10 2.04 11.68
N ASP A 110 -9.16 2.90 12.07
CA ASP A 110 -8.35 3.70 11.13
C ASP A 110 -7.15 2.90 10.58
N ASN A 111 -6.69 1.86 11.28
CA ASN A 111 -5.42 1.18 11.01
C ASN A 111 -5.52 -0.36 10.89
N GLY A 112 -6.73 -0.91 11.01
CA GLY A 112 -7.00 -2.36 10.90
C GLY A 112 -6.59 -3.19 12.12
N THR A 113 -6.01 -2.59 13.17
CA THR A 113 -5.48 -3.31 14.35
C THR A 113 -6.14 -2.86 15.66
N SER A 114 -6.42 -1.57 15.81
CA SER A 114 -7.13 -0.99 16.95
C SER A 114 -8.59 -0.76 16.61
N TRP A 115 -9.52 -1.39 17.33
CA TRP A 115 -10.93 -1.44 16.94
C TRP A 115 -11.84 -0.75 17.97
N THR A 116 -12.82 0.00 17.47
CA THR A 116 -13.87 0.62 18.27
C THR A 116 -15.22 0.03 17.88
N SER A 117 -15.98 -0.49 18.85
CA SER A 117 -17.31 -1.06 18.61
C SER A 117 -18.36 0.04 18.42
N ILE A 118 -19.08 -0.02 17.31
CA ILE A 118 -20.16 0.91 16.94
C ILE A 118 -21.54 0.25 16.99
N TYR A 119 -21.59 -1.07 17.18
CA TYR A 119 -22.79 -1.85 17.45
C TYR A 119 -22.44 -3.14 18.20
N SER A 120 -23.37 -3.64 19.03
CA SER A 120 -23.26 -4.96 19.65
C SER A 120 -24.63 -5.59 19.88
N THR A 121 -24.70 -6.91 19.78
CA THR A 121 -25.89 -7.70 20.14
C THR A 121 -25.49 -9.06 20.70
N THR A 122 -26.36 -9.65 21.51
CA THR A 122 -26.26 -11.04 22.03
C THR A 122 -27.45 -11.91 21.62
N THR A 123 -28.38 -11.34 20.87
CA THR A 123 -29.66 -11.95 20.48
C THR A 123 -29.90 -11.81 18.97
N GLY A 124 -28.83 -11.89 18.18
CA GLY A 124 -28.91 -11.94 16.72
C GLY A 124 -29.85 -13.05 16.25
N THR A 125 -30.59 -12.77 15.18
CA THR A 125 -31.69 -13.63 14.69
C THR A 125 -31.35 -14.35 13.38
N GLY A 126 -30.23 -14.03 12.74
CA GLY A 126 -29.94 -14.42 11.36
C GLY A 126 -30.79 -13.65 10.35
N GLY A 127 -30.82 -14.14 9.10
CA GLY A 127 -31.51 -13.50 7.98
C GLY A 127 -30.92 -12.13 7.61
N ALA A 128 -31.72 -11.28 6.96
CA ALA A 128 -31.34 -9.91 6.67
C ALA A 128 -31.52 -9.02 7.92
N GLN A 129 -30.47 -8.32 8.32
CA GLN A 129 -30.44 -7.42 9.46
C GLN A 129 -29.92 -6.05 9.04
N THR A 130 -30.75 -5.02 9.19
CA THR A 130 -30.36 -3.62 9.01
C THR A 130 -30.03 -3.01 10.36
N LEU A 131 -28.80 -2.55 10.51
CA LEU A 131 -28.23 -2.02 11.75
C LEU A 131 -27.96 -0.53 11.57
N ASN A 132 -28.67 0.31 12.30
CA ASN A 132 -28.34 1.73 12.37
C ASN A 132 -27.16 1.91 13.33
N VAL A 133 -26.09 2.54 12.86
CA VAL A 133 -24.83 2.68 13.59
C VAL A 133 -24.31 4.10 13.46
N SER A 134 -23.33 4.46 14.29
CA SER A 134 -22.63 5.73 14.17
C SER A 134 -21.17 5.54 14.56
N GLY A 135 -20.28 5.89 13.65
CA GLY A 135 -18.84 5.93 13.89
C GLY A 135 -18.05 6.04 12.58
N SER A 136 -16.75 6.31 12.69
CA SER A 136 -15.89 6.43 11.53
C SER A 136 -14.60 5.63 11.62
N GLY A 137 -14.14 5.21 10.44
CA GLY A 137 -12.92 4.45 10.25
C GLY A 137 -12.70 4.10 8.79
N ARG A 138 -11.49 3.67 8.45
CA ARG A 138 -11.16 3.13 7.12
C ARG A 138 -11.59 1.67 6.99
N TYR A 139 -11.41 0.91 8.07
CA TYR A 139 -11.79 -0.49 8.13
C TYR A 139 -13.07 -0.63 8.94
N ILE A 140 -13.91 -1.59 8.55
CA ILE A 140 -15.07 -2.02 9.30
C ILE A 140 -15.10 -3.54 9.36
N ARG A 141 -15.51 -4.13 10.49
CA ARG A 141 -15.62 -5.59 10.62
C ARG A 141 -16.87 -6.01 11.37
N MET A 142 -17.36 -7.19 11.02
CA MET A 142 -18.25 -7.98 11.87
C MET A 142 -17.37 -8.89 12.72
N TYR A 143 -17.46 -8.76 14.04
CA TYR A 143 -16.73 -9.57 15.02
C TYR A 143 -17.73 -10.46 15.78
N GLY A 144 -17.81 -11.73 15.38
CA GLY A 144 -18.69 -12.74 15.95
C GLY A 144 -18.07 -13.38 17.19
N THR A 145 -18.84 -13.43 18.29
CA THR A 145 -18.40 -14.00 19.56
C THR A 145 -19.20 -15.23 20.01
N VAL A 146 -20.45 -15.40 19.52
CA VAL A 146 -21.22 -16.63 19.71
C VAL A 146 -22.02 -16.95 18.44
N ARG A 147 -21.87 -18.16 17.89
CA ARG A 147 -22.65 -18.63 16.73
C ARG A 147 -24.09 -18.97 17.11
N GLY A 148 -25.02 -18.76 16.18
CA GLY A 148 -26.44 -19.09 16.33
C GLY A 148 -26.77 -20.55 16.06
N LEU A 149 -25.93 -21.22 15.26
CA LEU A 149 -25.99 -22.65 14.93
C LEU A 149 -24.60 -23.28 15.07
N PRO A 150 -24.46 -24.63 15.03
CA PRO A 150 -23.16 -25.31 15.13
C PRO A 150 -22.19 -25.04 13.95
N TYR A 151 -22.66 -24.45 12.86
CA TYR A 151 -21.87 -24.08 11.67
C TYR A 151 -21.08 -22.78 11.88
N GLY A 152 -20.18 -22.43 10.95
CA GLY A 152 -19.44 -21.16 10.95
C GLY A 152 -20.34 -19.94 10.77
N TYR A 153 -19.81 -18.74 11.04
CA TYR A 153 -20.47 -17.50 10.65
C TYR A 153 -20.55 -17.45 9.13
N SER A 154 -21.69 -17.08 8.56
CA SER A 154 -21.88 -17.11 7.12
C SER A 154 -22.73 -15.94 6.60
N LEU A 155 -22.17 -15.15 5.69
CA LEU A 155 -22.82 -13.95 5.14
C LEU A 155 -22.91 -14.05 3.62
N TRP A 156 -24.14 -13.98 3.10
CA TRP A 156 -24.41 -13.68 1.70
C TRP A 156 -23.99 -12.25 1.36
N SER A 157 -24.17 -11.30 2.28
CA SER A 157 -23.66 -9.94 2.09
C SER A 157 -23.34 -9.20 3.38
N PHE A 158 -22.37 -8.29 3.30
CA PHE A 158 -22.01 -7.30 4.30
C PHE A 158 -21.93 -5.92 3.62
N ALA A 159 -23.07 -5.25 3.55
CA ALA A 159 -23.17 -3.91 2.97
C ALA A 159 -22.97 -2.82 4.03
N VAL A 160 -22.34 -1.72 3.63
CA VAL A 160 -21.99 -0.60 4.50
C VAL A 160 -22.45 0.70 3.85
N HIS A 161 -23.20 1.52 4.57
CA HIS A 161 -23.70 2.79 4.08
C HIS A 161 -23.12 3.95 4.87
N THR A 162 -22.80 5.04 4.16
CA THR A 162 -22.11 6.21 4.68
C THR A 162 -22.97 7.46 4.61
N THR A 163 -22.68 8.39 5.51
CA THR A 163 -23.32 9.71 5.54
C THR A 163 -22.94 10.50 4.29
N GLY A 164 -23.94 10.98 3.54
CA GLY A 164 -23.71 11.71 2.28
C GLY A 164 -23.70 10.84 1.01
N GLY A 165 -23.84 9.51 1.14
CA GLY A 165 -24.08 8.60 0.01
C GLY A 165 -23.01 8.55 -1.06
N THR A 166 -21.82 9.05 -0.77
CA THR A 166 -20.66 8.77 -1.58
C THR A 166 -20.27 7.32 -1.34
N THR A 167 -20.44 6.47 -2.35
CA THR A 167 -19.49 5.36 -2.51
C THR A 167 -18.11 6.03 -2.39
N PRO A 168 -17.22 5.58 -1.49
CA PRO A 168 -15.86 6.08 -1.54
C PRO A 168 -15.40 5.88 -2.98
N PRO A 169 -14.62 6.81 -3.56
CA PRO A 169 -14.07 6.60 -4.89
C PRO A 169 -13.48 5.19 -4.92
N THR A 170 -13.77 4.39 -5.96
CA THR A 170 -12.94 3.24 -6.34
C THR A 170 -11.51 3.61 -5.99
N ASP A 171 -10.81 2.91 -5.08
CA ASP A 171 -9.53 3.37 -4.51
C ASP A 171 -8.81 4.25 -5.54
N ASP A 172 -8.83 5.59 -5.35
CA ASP A 172 -8.48 6.54 -6.43
C ASP A 172 -7.11 6.20 -7.00
N PHE A 173 -6.28 5.59 -6.15
CA PHE A 173 -4.98 5.10 -6.51
C PHE A 173 -4.99 3.87 -7.43
N TRP A 174 -5.89 2.91 -7.30
CA TRP A 174 -5.96 1.75 -8.21
C TRP A 174 -6.97 1.93 -9.35
N GLY A 175 -7.84 2.94 -9.24
CA GLY A 175 -8.86 3.25 -10.23
C GLY A 175 -9.93 2.16 -10.35
N ASP A 176 -10.76 2.30 -11.38
CA ASP A 176 -11.83 1.34 -11.66
C ASP A 176 -11.27 0.03 -12.24
N THR A 177 -11.54 -1.07 -11.53
CA THR A 177 -11.15 -2.44 -11.90
C THR A 177 -12.26 -3.18 -12.66
N SER A 178 -13.50 -2.69 -12.66
CA SER A 178 -14.62 -3.32 -13.36
C SER A 178 -14.48 -3.29 -14.89
N THR A 179 -13.63 -2.39 -15.39
CA THR A 179 -13.31 -2.21 -16.81
C THR A 179 -12.17 -3.11 -17.31
N ILE A 180 -11.53 -3.88 -16.43
CA ILE A 180 -10.43 -4.77 -16.81
C ILE A 180 -11.01 -5.94 -17.61
N PRO A 181 -10.56 -6.15 -18.86
CA PRO A 181 -11.06 -7.27 -19.65
C PRO A 181 -10.62 -8.61 -19.02
N PRO A 182 -11.47 -9.65 -19.08
CA PRO A 182 -11.08 -11.00 -18.68
C PRO A 182 -9.82 -11.45 -19.43
N ALA A 183 -8.90 -12.09 -18.73
CA ALA A 183 -7.70 -12.66 -19.34
C ALA A 183 -8.08 -13.82 -20.29
N HIS A 184 -7.45 -13.88 -21.46
CA HIS A 184 -7.50 -15.06 -22.33
C HIS A 184 -6.32 -16.00 -22.08
N ASN A 185 -5.21 -15.48 -21.55
CA ASN A 185 -4.08 -16.25 -21.07
C ASN A 185 -4.18 -16.48 -19.55
N VAL A 186 -3.20 -16.00 -18.76
CA VAL A 186 -3.15 -16.29 -17.31
C VAL A 186 -3.76 -15.16 -16.49
N LEU A 187 -3.36 -13.92 -16.72
CA LEU A 187 -3.94 -12.73 -16.06
C LEU A 187 -3.86 -11.50 -16.97
N THR A 188 -4.72 -10.51 -16.72
CA THR A 188 -4.63 -9.21 -17.40
C THR A 188 -3.77 -8.25 -16.59
N VAL A 189 -2.70 -7.70 -17.17
CA VAL A 189 -1.94 -6.60 -16.57
C VAL A 189 -2.55 -5.27 -17.04
N LYS A 190 -2.83 -4.36 -16.11
CA LYS A 190 -3.21 -2.96 -16.39
C LYS A 190 -2.16 -2.03 -15.80
N VAL A 191 -1.59 -1.16 -16.64
CA VAL A 191 -0.65 -0.14 -16.19
C VAL A 191 -1.40 1.15 -15.91
N LEU A 192 -1.18 1.74 -14.74
CA LEU A 192 -1.86 2.93 -14.26
C LEU A 192 -0.88 4.11 -14.21
N ASN A 193 -1.27 5.21 -14.83
CA ASN A 193 -0.55 6.47 -14.70
C ASN A 193 -0.82 7.11 -13.34
N ARG A 194 0.21 7.17 -12.49
CA ARG A 194 0.20 7.87 -11.21
C ARG A 194 1.30 8.93 -11.15
N THR A 195 1.58 9.54 -12.30
CA THR A 195 2.60 10.57 -12.45
C THR A 195 2.16 11.96 -11.99
N ASN A 196 1.02 12.06 -11.28
CA ASN A 196 0.49 13.33 -10.77
C ASN A 196 0.31 14.41 -11.87
N GLY A 197 -0.07 13.98 -13.07
CA GLY A 197 -0.23 14.84 -14.24
C GLY A 197 1.09 15.28 -14.91
N LYS A 198 2.24 14.80 -14.43
CA LYS A 198 3.55 15.10 -15.04
C LYS A 198 3.68 14.57 -16.45
N TYR A 199 3.21 13.35 -16.68
CA TYR A 199 3.23 12.69 -17.99
C TYR A 199 1.81 12.29 -18.39
N PRO A 200 1.35 12.63 -19.60
CA PRO A 200 0.13 12.06 -20.16
C PRO A 200 0.32 10.58 -20.50
N ASP A 201 -0.78 9.84 -20.66
CA ASP A 201 -0.78 8.39 -20.91
C ASP A 201 0.00 7.97 -22.18
N ASN A 202 0.08 8.84 -23.18
CA ASN A 202 0.91 8.59 -24.38
C ASN A 202 2.42 8.80 -24.15
N GLN A 203 2.82 9.15 -22.93
CA GLN A 203 4.21 9.29 -22.49
C GLN A 203 4.56 8.36 -21.31
N VAL A 204 3.64 7.48 -20.90
CA VAL A 204 3.92 6.39 -19.96
C VAL A 204 4.00 5.11 -20.78
N PHE A 205 5.16 4.48 -20.80
CA PHE A 205 5.42 3.29 -21.61
C PHE A 205 5.66 2.08 -20.73
N TRP A 206 5.34 0.91 -21.27
CA TRP A 206 5.81 -0.36 -20.76
C TRP A 206 6.53 -1.14 -21.85
N SER A 207 7.46 -2.02 -21.46
CA SER A 207 8.02 -3.02 -22.36
C SER A 207 8.05 -4.41 -21.73
N PHE A 208 7.75 -5.42 -22.53
CA PHE A 208 7.80 -6.82 -22.14
C PHE A 208 7.98 -7.70 -23.38
N ASN A 209 8.88 -8.69 -23.32
CA ASN A 209 9.15 -9.63 -24.42
C ASN A 209 9.35 -8.98 -25.81
N GLY A 210 10.06 -7.84 -25.84
CA GLY A 210 10.36 -7.11 -27.07
C GLY A 210 9.23 -6.21 -27.59
N GLN A 211 8.05 -6.22 -26.97
CA GLN A 211 6.99 -5.25 -27.22
C GLN A 211 7.22 -3.99 -26.40
N VAL A 212 6.88 -2.83 -26.96
CA VAL A 212 6.92 -1.54 -26.28
C VAL A 212 5.73 -0.71 -26.72
N HIS A 213 4.89 -0.30 -25.78
CA HIS A 213 3.70 0.50 -26.07
C HIS A 213 3.52 1.59 -25.01
N SER A 214 2.89 2.70 -25.39
CA SER A 214 2.36 3.65 -24.41
C SER A 214 1.07 3.11 -23.82
N ILE A 215 0.70 3.51 -22.60
CA ILE A 215 -0.56 3.05 -22.00
C ILE A 215 -1.79 3.67 -22.69
N ALA A 216 -1.64 4.80 -23.40
CA ALA A 216 -2.70 5.35 -24.24
C ALA A 216 -2.99 4.47 -25.47
N GLU A 217 -1.96 3.81 -26.01
CA GLU A 217 -2.07 2.90 -27.14
C GLU A 217 -2.55 1.52 -26.70
N GLN A 218 -1.93 0.98 -25.65
CA GLN A 218 -2.22 -0.35 -25.14
C GLN A 218 -2.22 -0.35 -23.60
N PRO A 219 -3.37 -0.05 -22.96
CA PRO A 219 -3.49 0.02 -21.50
C PRO A 219 -3.50 -1.35 -20.81
N TYR A 220 -3.76 -2.42 -21.57
CA TYR A 220 -3.86 -3.79 -21.08
C TYR A 220 -2.89 -4.73 -21.79
N LEU A 221 -2.31 -5.65 -21.04
CA LEU A 221 -1.53 -6.76 -21.56
C LEU A 221 -2.13 -8.08 -21.03
N ASP A 222 -2.66 -8.90 -21.93
CA ASP A 222 -3.09 -10.26 -21.61
C ASP A 222 -1.84 -11.15 -21.47
N MET A 223 -1.44 -11.39 -20.22
CA MET A 223 -0.13 -11.93 -19.88
C MET A 223 -0.08 -13.46 -20.07
N PRO A 224 0.77 -13.97 -20.97
CA PRO A 224 1.01 -15.39 -21.10
C PRO A 224 1.86 -15.92 -19.94
N ALA A 225 1.83 -17.25 -19.77
CA ALA A 225 2.79 -17.91 -18.92
C ALA A 225 4.23 -17.61 -19.39
N ASN A 226 5.12 -17.35 -18.45
CA ASN A 226 6.51 -16.99 -18.69
C ASN A 226 7.39 -17.42 -17.51
N SER A 227 8.71 -17.38 -17.72
CA SER A 227 9.70 -17.66 -16.69
C SER A 227 10.69 -16.51 -16.63
N ALA A 228 10.96 -15.99 -15.43
CA ALA A 228 11.88 -14.87 -15.21
C ALA A 228 11.57 -13.63 -16.07
N GLY A 229 10.29 -13.27 -16.16
CA GLY A 229 9.82 -12.08 -16.84
C GLY A 229 10.26 -10.79 -16.15
N ARG A 230 10.61 -9.78 -16.94
CA ARG A 230 10.79 -8.40 -16.50
C ARG A 230 9.94 -7.49 -17.37
N MET A 231 9.07 -6.71 -16.74
CA MET A 231 8.33 -5.66 -17.42
C MET A 231 8.93 -4.32 -17.00
N TYR A 232 9.47 -3.60 -17.98
CA TYR A 232 10.06 -2.28 -17.75
C TYR A 232 9.03 -1.19 -17.99
N PHE A 233 9.18 -0.07 -17.29
CA PHE A 233 8.36 1.12 -17.43
C PHE A 233 9.25 2.31 -17.75
N TYR A 234 8.76 3.22 -18.61
CA TYR A 234 9.50 4.40 -19.02
C TYR A 234 8.59 5.63 -19.01
N LEU A 235 9.15 6.78 -18.65
CA LEU A 235 8.44 8.06 -18.68
C LEU A 235 9.05 9.03 -19.68
N GLY A 236 8.20 9.67 -20.48
CA GLY A 236 8.55 10.64 -21.52
C GLY A 236 8.77 10.01 -22.90
N SER A 237 9.52 8.91 -22.98
CA SER A 237 9.73 8.15 -24.22
C SER A 237 10.00 6.67 -23.95
N ALA A 238 9.76 5.82 -24.96
CA ALA A 238 9.98 4.38 -24.94
C ALA A 238 11.42 3.92 -24.64
N ASN A 239 12.39 4.83 -24.71
CA ASN A 239 13.81 4.60 -24.47
C ASN A 239 14.40 5.54 -23.41
N SER A 240 13.53 6.15 -22.60
CA SER A 240 13.92 7.12 -21.58
C SER A 240 14.84 6.49 -20.52
N ARG A 241 15.74 7.30 -19.97
CA ARG A 241 16.54 6.91 -18.79
C ARG A 241 15.74 6.94 -17.50
N TYR A 242 14.58 7.59 -17.49
CA TYR A 242 13.60 7.47 -16.40
C TYR A 242 12.85 6.15 -16.59
N GLN A 243 13.43 5.11 -16.03
CA GLN A 243 12.92 3.76 -16.14
C GLN A 243 13.07 2.99 -14.83
N ASP A 244 12.23 1.98 -14.68
CA ASP A 244 12.28 1.00 -13.60
C ASP A 244 11.55 -0.28 -14.07
N PHE A 245 11.53 -1.34 -13.28
CA PHE A 245 10.89 -2.59 -13.68
C PHE A 245 10.28 -3.36 -12.51
N ILE A 246 9.36 -4.24 -12.85
CA ILE A 246 8.93 -5.34 -11.97
C ILE A 246 9.48 -6.67 -12.48
N GLU A 247 9.67 -7.61 -11.56
CA GLU A 247 10.10 -8.97 -11.87
C GLU A 247 8.95 -9.94 -11.55
N PHE A 248 8.77 -10.95 -12.39
CA PHE A 248 7.76 -11.97 -12.15
C PHE A 248 8.04 -13.29 -12.87
N THR A 249 7.36 -14.33 -12.41
CA THR A 249 7.14 -15.58 -13.11
C THR A 249 5.65 -15.85 -13.09
N VAL A 250 5.07 -15.92 -14.28
CA VAL A 250 3.66 -16.31 -14.46
C VAL A 250 3.63 -17.77 -14.85
N GLY A 251 3.32 -18.64 -13.89
CA GLY A 251 3.05 -20.04 -14.16
C GLY A 251 1.69 -20.24 -14.83
N PRO A 252 1.30 -21.48 -15.14
CA PRO A 252 0.00 -21.77 -15.77
C PRO A 252 -1.22 -21.29 -14.95
N ALA A 253 -1.09 -21.21 -13.62
CA ALA A 253 -2.16 -20.81 -12.72
C ALA A 253 -1.65 -20.09 -11.45
N VAL A 254 -0.41 -19.60 -11.45
CA VAL A 254 0.19 -18.93 -10.28
C VAL A 254 0.97 -17.71 -10.75
N PHE A 255 0.74 -16.58 -10.10
CA PHE A 255 1.59 -15.40 -10.25
C PHE A 255 2.62 -15.39 -9.12
N ASN A 256 3.88 -15.12 -9.45
CA ASN A 256 4.94 -14.81 -8.49
C ASN A 256 5.61 -13.52 -8.97
N GLY A 257 5.70 -12.48 -8.16
CA GLY A 257 6.38 -11.26 -8.61
C GLY A 257 6.57 -10.21 -7.54
N ASN A 258 7.34 -9.19 -7.87
CA ASN A 258 7.73 -8.11 -6.96
C ASN A 258 8.10 -6.83 -7.72
N THR A 259 7.98 -5.69 -7.04
CA THR A 259 8.80 -4.51 -7.33
C THR A 259 10.23 -4.75 -6.81
N THR A 260 11.24 -3.99 -7.25
CA THR A 260 12.60 -4.18 -6.74
C THR A 260 13.42 -2.91 -6.68
N ARG A 261 14.21 -2.76 -5.62
CA ARG A 261 15.22 -1.70 -5.43
C ARG A 261 16.62 -2.31 -5.21
N VAL A 262 16.77 -3.61 -5.47
CA VAL A 262 18.05 -4.33 -5.36
C VAL A 262 19.15 -3.67 -6.19
N ASP A 263 18.80 -3.20 -7.39
CA ASP A 263 19.75 -2.49 -8.26
C ASP A 263 19.73 -0.97 -8.03
N GLY A 264 18.57 -0.40 -7.73
CA GLY A 264 18.36 1.03 -7.55
C GLY A 264 16.89 1.44 -7.66
N PHE A 265 16.61 2.70 -7.31
CA PHE A 265 15.30 3.33 -7.47
C PHE A 265 15.28 4.26 -8.68
N GLY A 266 14.49 3.90 -9.70
CA GLY A 266 14.33 4.66 -10.93
C GLY A 266 13.00 5.39 -10.99
N LEU A 267 11.88 4.70 -10.80
CA LEU A 267 10.52 5.24 -10.81
C LEU A 267 9.77 4.74 -9.58
N LYS A 268 8.76 5.47 -9.14
CA LYS A 268 7.84 4.97 -8.10
C LYS A 268 6.99 3.86 -8.71
N LEU A 269 7.05 2.66 -8.14
CA LEU A 269 6.30 1.51 -8.61
C LEU A 269 5.55 0.88 -7.44
N ALA A 270 4.28 0.59 -7.68
CA ALA A 270 3.48 -0.29 -6.84
C ALA A 270 2.71 -1.27 -7.71
N MET A 271 2.38 -2.41 -7.15
CA MET A 271 1.57 -3.43 -7.82
C MET A 271 0.50 -4.00 -6.91
N ARG A 272 -0.65 -4.34 -7.48
CA ARG A 272 -1.77 -4.99 -6.78
C ARG A 272 -2.21 -6.21 -7.57
N LEU A 273 -2.11 -7.38 -6.94
CA LEU A 273 -2.58 -8.64 -7.52
C LEU A 273 -3.96 -8.95 -6.97
N HIS A 274 -4.88 -9.23 -7.88
CA HIS A 274 -6.18 -9.79 -7.55
C HIS A 274 -6.32 -11.18 -8.17
N ALA A 275 -6.84 -12.13 -7.39
CA ALA A 275 -7.11 -13.49 -7.82
C ALA A 275 -8.61 -13.81 -7.77
N LYS A 276 -9.00 -14.89 -8.45
CA LYS A 276 -10.42 -15.27 -8.61
C LYS A 276 -11.09 -15.72 -7.31
N ASP A 277 -10.31 -16.16 -6.33
CA ASP A 277 -10.79 -16.52 -5.00
C ASP A 277 -10.91 -15.31 -4.05
N GLY A 278 -10.70 -14.09 -4.57
CA GLY A 278 -10.77 -12.85 -3.80
C GLY A 278 -9.50 -12.49 -3.06
N TYR A 279 -8.39 -13.21 -3.24
CA TYR A 279 -7.10 -12.70 -2.80
C TYR A 279 -6.81 -11.36 -3.48
N ASP A 280 -6.45 -10.36 -2.67
CA ASP A 280 -6.19 -9.01 -3.12
C ASP A 280 -5.10 -8.39 -2.25
N THR A 281 -3.93 -8.14 -2.83
CA THR A 281 -2.77 -7.64 -2.07
C THR A 281 -1.94 -6.68 -2.91
N GLU A 282 -1.45 -5.64 -2.24
CA GLU A 282 -0.61 -4.59 -2.82
C GLU A 282 0.77 -4.51 -2.16
N VAL A 283 1.77 -4.14 -2.96
CA VAL A 283 3.17 -3.96 -2.56
C VAL A 283 3.83 -2.84 -3.39
N GLY A 284 4.96 -2.31 -2.91
CA GLY A 284 5.70 -1.21 -3.54
C GLY A 284 5.63 0.08 -2.72
N GLU A 285 6.00 1.21 -3.33
CA GLU A 285 6.00 2.51 -2.62
C GLU A 285 4.59 2.88 -2.10
N ASP A 286 4.55 3.52 -0.94
CA ASP A 286 3.30 3.90 -0.28
C ASP A 286 2.60 5.10 -0.93
N ARG A 287 1.35 5.34 -0.51
CA ARG A 287 0.52 6.43 -1.05
C ARG A 287 1.13 7.81 -0.81
N ALA A 288 1.83 8.01 0.32
CA ALA A 288 2.46 9.29 0.64
C ALA A 288 3.62 9.58 -0.34
N THR A 289 4.41 8.56 -0.66
CA THR A 289 5.48 8.62 -1.65
C THR A 289 4.92 8.91 -3.05
N PHE A 290 3.81 8.27 -3.42
CA PHE A 290 3.14 8.52 -4.70
C PHE A 290 2.48 9.90 -4.79
N ALA A 291 2.09 10.53 -3.68
CA ALA A 291 1.42 11.83 -3.68
C ALA A 291 2.37 13.01 -3.96
N GLU A 292 3.67 12.82 -3.80
CA GLU A 292 4.69 13.85 -3.98
C GLU A 292 5.37 13.74 -5.34
N ASP A 293 6.08 14.78 -5.80
CA ASP A 293 6.96 14.69 -6.96
C ASP A 293 8.20 13.83 -6.64
N ARG A 294 8.75 13.14 -7.64
CA ARG A 294 9.90 12.23 -7.50
C ARG A 294 11.12 12.91 -6.89
N ASN A 295 11.31 14.21 -7.15
CA ASN A 295 12.40 14.96 -6.55
C ASN A 295 12.27 15.06 -5.02
N ALA A 296 11.05 15.06 -4.47
CA ALA A 296 10.84 15.00 -3.03
C ALA A 296 11.33 13.66 -2.45
N THR A 297 11.16 12.55 -3.17
CA THR A 297 11.71 11.24 -2.77
C THR A 297 13.24 11.25 -2.73
N PHE A 298 13.90 11.88 -3.71
CA PHE A 298 15.37 12.04 -3.71
C PHE A 298 15.85 12.89 -2.53
N GLN A 299 15.13 13.97 -2.22
CA GLN A 299 15.44 14.84 -1.08
C GLN A 299 15.21 14.12 0.25
N LYS A 300 14.08 13.42 0.41
CA LYS A 300 13.80 12.59 1.60
C LYS A 300 14.88 11.55 1.82
N PHE A 301 15.28 10.84 0.76
CA PHE A 301 16.39 9.89 0.83
C PHE A 301 17.64 10.55 1.41
N THR A 302 18.07 11.68 0.83
CA THR A 302 19.25 12.43 1.28
C THR A 302 19.14 12.88 2.74
N ASN A 303 17.93 13.25 3.19
CA ASN A 303 17.71 13.78 4.53
C ASN A 303 17.61 12.69 5.62
N GLU A 304 17.13 11.50 5.27
CA GLU A 304 16.80 10.45 6.24
C GLU A 304 17.90 9.41 6.42
N VAL A 305 18.70 9.15 5.38
CA VAL A 305 19.80 8.18 5.47
C VAL A 305 21.03 8.80 6.16
N PRO A 306 21.89 7.99 6.81
CA PRO A 306 23.17 8.47 7.33
C PRO A 306 24.08 9.02 6.23
N ALA A 307 25.04 9.86 6.62
CA ALA A 307 25.96 10.57 5.71
C ALA A 307 26.78 9.64 4.80
N GLU A 308 26.96 8.36 5.17
CA GLU A 308 27.61 7.36 4.33
C GLU A 308 26.80 7.02 3.07
N PHE A 309 25.48 7.23 3.09
CA PHE A 309 24.53 6.84 2.04
C PHE A 309 23.97 8.04 1.26
N ASP A 310 24.00 9.26 1.81
CA ASP A 310 23.33 10.42 1.23
C ASP A 310 23.75 10.69 -0.24
N SER A 311 25.04 10.47 -0.54
CA SER A 311 25.67 10.68 -1.83
C SER A 311 25.09 9.78 -2.95
N LEU A 312 24.38 8.71 -2.57
CA LEU A 312 23.75 7.79 -3.52
C LEU A 312 22.73 8.52 -4.39
N ALA A 313 22.03 9.52 -3.84
CA ALA A 313 21.04 10.29 -4.59
C ALA A 313 21.65 11.11 -5.75
N GLN A 314 22.97 11.31 -5.76
CA GLN A 314 23.69 12.11 -6.76
C GLN A 314 24.47 11.25 -7.77
N VAL A 315 24.70 9.96 -7.51
CA VAL A 315 25.55 9.09 -8.35
C VAL A 315 25.03 8.98 -9.79
N GLU A 316 23.72 8.76 -9.94
CA GLU A 316 23.06 8.64 -11.24
C GLU A 316 21.97 9.71 -11.44
N ALA A 317 22.06 10.82 -10.71
CA ALA A 317 21.09 11.91 -10.81
C ALA A 317 21.00 12.49 -12.24
N PRO A 318 19.81 12.92 -12.68
CA PRO A 318 18.52 12.84 -11.99
C PRO A 318 17.82 11.47 -12.13
N TYR A 319 18.44 10.48 -12.76
CA TYR A 319 17.77 9.30 -13.28
C TYR A 319 17.54 8.19 -12.25
N ARG A 320 18.45 8.01 -11.28
CA ARG A 320 18.34 6.88 -10.35
C ARG A 320 19.09 7.12 -9.04
N ILE A 321 18.65 6.44 -7.98
CA ILE A 321 19.43 6.21 -6.76
C ILE A 321 19.92 4.76 -6.82
N PRO A 322 21.19 4.47 -7.15
CA PRO A 322 21.71 3.11 -7.20
C PRO A 322 21.76 2.49 -5.81
N SER A 323 21.67 1.17 -5.74
CA SER A 323 21.93 0.45 -4.49
C SER A 323 23.41 0.59 -4.06
N PRO A 324 23.71 0.50 -2.75
CA PRO A 324 25.07 0.69 -2.25
C PRO A 324 26.07 -0.28 -2.88
N GLY A 325 25.65 -1.53 -3.12
CA GLY A 325 26.47 -2.57 -3.75
C GLY A 325 26.90 -2.27 -5.20
N ASN A 326 26.31 -1.26 -5.84
CA ASN A 326 26.66 -0.77 -7.18
C ASN A 326 27.30 0.63 -7.18
N ALA A 327 27.38 1.29 -6.02
CA ALA A 327 27.85 2.67 -5.91
C ALA A 327 29.36 2.73 -5.61
N PRO A 328 30.16 3.52 -6.35
CA PRO A 328 31.61 3.59 -6.20
C PRO A 328 32.11 3.84 -4.77
N ILE A 329 31.35 4.58 -3.96
CA ILE A 329 31.72 4.89 -2.57
C ILE A 329 31.80 3.66 -1.66
N PHE A 330 31.01 2.60 -1.94
CA PHE A 330 31.03 1.33 -1.19
C PHE A 330 31.80 0.20 -1.90
N GLN A 331 32.31 0.45 -3.11
CA GLN A 331 33.18 -0.48 -3.84
C GLN A 331 34.60 -0.48 -3.29
N PRO A 332 35.44 -1.49 -3.61
CA PRO A 332 36.87 -1.46 -3.30
C PRO A 332 37.53 -0.14 -3.74
N GLY A 333 38.19 0.55 -2.81
CA GLY A 333 38.82 1.86 -3.03
C GLY A 333 37.90 3.07 -2.77
N GLY A 334 36.60 2.86 -2.58
CA GLY A 334 35.66 3.89 -2.15
C GLY A 334 35.80 4.26 -0.67
N ALA A 335 35.33 5.44 -0.29
CA ALA A 335 35.43 5.96 1.08
C ALA A 335 34.74 5.08 2.12
N GLN A 336 33.70 4.34 1.72
CA GLN A 336 32.90 3.45 2.55
C GLN A 336 33.11 1.96 2.20
N ALA A 337 34.20 1.61 1.51
CA ALA A 337 34.51 0.23 1.13
C ALA A 337 34.50 -0.75 2.32
N ASN A 338 34.85 -0.25 3.51
CA ASN A 338 34.98 -1.05 4.74
C ASN A 338 33.82 -0.86 5.73
N TYR A 339 32.71 -0.24 5.33
CA TYR A 339 31.55 0.09 6.16
C TYR A 339 31.08 -1.07 7.07
N PHE A 340 31.01 -2.30 6.54
CA PHE A 340 30.57 -3.47 7.31
C PHE A 340 31.70 -4.32 7.89
N ASN A 341 32.95 -4.15 7.48
CA ASN A 341 34.01 -5.15 7.68
C ASN A 341 34.22 -5.49 9.16
N ALA A 342 34.22 -4.49 10.05
CA ALA A 342 34.39 -4.70 11.48
C ALA A 342 33.22 -5.50 12.10
N TYR A 343 31.98 -5.19 11.70
CA TYR A 343 30.78 -5.87 12.17
C TYR A 343 30.69 -7.31 11.64
N ALA A 344 30.97 -7.53 10.35
CA ALA A 344 31.01 -8.86 9.78
C ALA A 344 32.07 -9.73 10.48
N SER A 345 33.26 -9.18 10.74
CA SER A 345 34.32 -9.89 11.44
C SER A 345 33.95 -10.25 12.88
N SER A 346 33.20 -9.40 13.59
CA SER A 346 32.79 -9.69 14.98
C SER A 346 31.81 -10.85 15.11
N VAL A 347 31.10 -11.19 14.03
CA VAL A 347 30.19 -12.35 13.94
C VAL A 347 30.80 -13.51 13.15
N GLY A 348 32.12 -13.49 12.90
CA GLY A 348 32.85 -14.58 12.24
C GLY A 348 32.67 -14.65 10.72
N VAL A 349 32.22 -13.57 10.08
CA VAL A 349 32.03 -13.50 8.63
C VAL A 349 33.14 -12.68 7.98
N SER A 350 33.83 -13.27 7.00
CA SER A 350 34.80 -12.57 6.15
C SER A 350 34.18 -12.20 4.80
N ALA A 351 33.53 -11.03 4.73
CA ALA A 351 32.94 -10.49 3.51
C ALA A 351 33.21 -8.97 3.40
N THR A 352 33.34 -8.46 2.18
CA THR A 352 33.45 -7.01 1.94
C THR A 352 32.09 -6.33 2.09
N SER A 353 32.06 -5.01 2.31
CA SER A 353 30.81 -4.25 2.34
C SER A 353 29.99 -4.42 1.06
N GLN A 354 30.64 -4.39 -0.11
CA GLN A 354 30.01 -4.68 -1.40
C GLN A 354 29.32 -6.06 -1.41
N GLN A 355 30.00 -7.12 -0.94
CA GLN A 355 29.45 -8.46 -0.90
C GLN A 355 28.28 -8.58 0.07
N ILE A 356 28.29 -7.82 1.17
CA ILE A 356 27.18 -7.78 2.13
C ILE A 356 25.98 -7.09 1.52
N PHE A 357 26.13 -5.91 0.92
CA PHE A 357 25.02 -5.21 0.25
C PHE A 357 24.38 -6.04 -0.88
N GLY A 358 25.19 -6.78 -1.64
CA GLY A 358 24.73 -7.59 -2.77
C GLY A 358 24.51 -9.08 -2.46
N CYS A 359 24.61 -9.51 -1.20
CA CYS A 359 24.61 -10.92 -0.79
C CYS A 359 25.43 -11.85 -1.69
N ALA A 360 26.62 -11.40 -2.07
CA ALA A 360 27.48 -12.07 -3.02
C ALA A 360 28.64 -12.80 -2.33
N GLY A 361 29.42 -13.54 -3.12
CA GLY A 361 30.59 -14.26 -2.64
C GLY A 361 30.24 -15.25 -1.53
N PRO A 362 30.83 -15.15 -0.31
CA PRO A 362 30.57 -16.09 0.78
C PRO A 362 29.11 -16.08 1.27
N LEU A 363 28.32 -15.06 0.91
CA LEU A 363 26.92 -14.91 1.33
C LEU A 363 25.90 -15.42 0.30
N SER A 364 26.36 -15.82 -0.90
CA SER A 364 25.50 -16.20 -2.04
C SER A 364 24.60 -17.43 -1.86
N GLN A 365 24.80 -18.18 -0.77
CA GLN A 365 23.94 -19.32 -0.39
C GLN A 365 23.50 -19.23 1.08
N SER A 366 23.68 -18.06 1.70
CA SER A 366 23.42 -17.85 3.13
C SER A 366 22.44 -16.70 3.33
N ALA A 367 21.22 -16.87 2.80
CA ALA A 367 20.16 -15.86 2.86
C ALA A 367 20.00 -15.26 4.26
N GLY A 368 19.83 -16.10 5.28
CA GLY A 368 19.66 -15.65 6.66
C GLY A 368 20.83 -14.81 7.17
N MET A 369 22.08 -15.21 6.92
CA MET A 369 23.26 -14.44 7.36
C MET A 369 23.39 -13.13 6.59
N CYS A 370 23.15 -13.12 5.27
CA CYS A 370 23.20 -11.88 4.51
C CYS A 370 22.15 -10.87 4.99
N SER A 371 20.91 -11.32 5.17
CA SER A 371 19.82 -10.48 5.68
C SER A 371 20.12 -10.01 7.10
N ALA A 372 20.69 -10.87 7.94
CA ALA A 372 21.09 -10.51 9.29
C ALA A 372 22.21 -9.46 9.35
N LEU A 373 23.17 -9.50 8.42
CA LEU A 373 24.21 -8.46 8.30
C LEU A 373 23.62 -7.13 7.82
N ASN A 374 22.83 -7.15 6.73
CA ASN A 374 22.18 -5.95 6.19
C ASN A 374 21.25 -5.27 7.21
N ARG A 375 20.55 -6.06 8.03
CA ARG A 375 19.60 -5.57 9.04
C ARG A 375 20.23 -5.32 10.41
N HIS A 376 21.55 -5.52 10.56
CA HIS A 376 22.29 -5.40 11.83
C HIS A 376 21.77 -6.29 12.97
N VAL A 377 21.41 -7.54 12.66
CA VAL A 377 20.94 -8.53 13.66
C VAL A 377 21.81 -9.79 13.73
N ALA A 378 22.86 -9.91 12.90
CA ALA A 378 23.78 -11.06 12.92
C ALA A 378 24.46 -11.34 14.28
N HIS A 379 24.58 -10.33 15.15
CA HIS A 379 25.10 -10.51 16.52
C HIS A 379 24.07 -11.09 17.50
N LEU A 380 22.78 -11.05 17.15
CA LEU A 380 21.69 -11.61 17.96
C LEU A 380 21.56 -13.12 17.70
N PRO A 381 20.89 -13.86 18.60
CA PRO A 381 20.52 -15.23 18.34
C PRO A 381 19.73 -15.35 17.02
N GLN A 382 19.98 -16.42 16.26
CA GLN A 382 19.35 -16.63 14.94
C GLN A 382 17.81 -16.60 14.99
N SER A 383 17.20 -16.98 16.11
CA SER A 383 15.75 -16.90 16.32
C SER A 383 15.19 -15.47 16.26
N GLN A 384 16.04 -14.44 16.41
CA GLN A 384 15.67 -13.04 16.32
C GLN A 384 15.99 -12.42 14.94
N TRP A 385 16.64 -13.16 14.03
CA TRP A 385 16.97 -12.65 12.69
C TRP A 385 15.73 -12.42 11.82
N SER A 386 14.58 -12.96 12.22
CA SER A 386 13.29 -12.81 11.55
C SER A 386 12.35 -11.83 12.26
N ASP A 387 12.78 -11.14 13.32
CA ASP A 387 11.95 -10.15 14.04
C ASP A 387 12.18 -8.73 13.47
N PRO A 388 11.22 -8.15 12.72
CA PRO A 388 11.37 -6.81 12.16
C PRO A 388 11.55 -5.71 13.20
N ALA A 389 11.14 -5.93 14.45
CA ALA A 389 11.34 -4.98 15.52
C ALA A 389 12.83 -4.80 15.89
N GLN A 390 13.71 -5.73 15.49
CA GLN A 390 15.16 -5.64 15.73
C GLN A 390 15.94 -5.00 14.57
N PHE A 391 15.33 -4.85 13.39
CA PHE A 391 16.07 -4.45 12.20
C PHE A 391 16.50 -2.97 12.25
N TYR A 392 17.72 -2.72 11.77
CA TYR A 392 18.30 -1.38 11.57
C TYR A 392 18.37 -0.50 12.83
N LYS A 393 18.45 -1.11 14.02
CA LYS A 393 18.53 -0.39 15.31
C LYS A 393 19.88 0.24 15.61
N ALA A 394 20.94 -0.20 14.91
CA ALA A 394 22.28 0.35 15.04
C ALA A 394 23.05 0.22 13.72
N ALA A 395 24.11 1.02 13.59
CA ALA A 395 25.05 0.96 12.49
C ALA A 395 26.21 -0.01 12.81
N PRO A 396 26.85 -0.63 11.79
CA PRO A 396 26.53 -0.50 10.37
C PRO A 396 25.29 -1.29 9.96
N ALA A 397 24.42 -0.71 9.13
CA ALA A 397 23.25 -1.38 8.55
C ALA A 397 22.99 -0.85 7.14
N ASN A 398 22.18 -1.57 6.35
CA ASN A 398 21.79 -1.13 5.02
C ASN A 398 20.65 -0.10 5.10
N TYR A 399 21.02 1.15 5.39
CA TYR A 399 20.08 2.26 5.52
C TYR A 399 19.42 2.65 4.19
N TYR A 400 20.02 2.28 3.04
CA TYR A 400 19.35 2.35 1.74
C TYR A 400 18.12 1.43 1.70
N ALA A 401 18.27 0.16 2.09
CA ALA A 401 17.14 -0.77 2.14
C ALA A 401 16.09 -0.32 3.17
N LYS A 402 16.53 0.11 4.36
CA LYS A 402 15.66 0.65 5.41
C LYS A 402 14.76 1.77 4.88
N PHE A 403 15.32 2.71 4.12
CA PHE A 403 14.55 3.80 3.51
C PHE A 403 13.39 3.25 2.66
N TRP A 404 13.64 2.27 1.79
CA TRP A 404 12.56 1.70 0.96
C TRP A 404 11.51 0.96 1.79
N HIS A 405 11.88 0.26 2.88
CA HIS A 405 10.88 -0.27 3.81
C HIS A 405 10.06 0.84 4.46
N ASP A 406 10.70 1.91 4.92
CA ASP A 406 10.01 3.01 5.61
C ASP A 406 8.98 3.72 4.72
N HIS A 407 9.19 3.71 3.40
CA HIS A 407 8.33 4.36 2.41
C HIS A 407 7.56 3.37 1.52
N ALA A 408 7.40 2.12 1.96
CA ALA A 408 6.66 1.07 1.26
C ALA A 408 5.35 0.69 1.96
N LEU A 409 4.39 0.23 1.17
CA LEU A 409 3.16 -0.41 1.63
C LEU A 409 3.50 -1.58 2.55
N ASN A 410 2.89 -1.58 3.74
CA ASN A 410 3.12 -2.59 4.80
C ASN A 410 4.59 -2.76 5.21
N LYS A 411 5.45 -1.79 4.92
CA LYS A 411 6.90 -1.86 5.12
C LYS A 411 7.59 -3.01 4.37
N LEU A 412 7.00 -3.46 3.26
CA LEU A 412 7.53 -4.54 2.43
C LEU A 412 8.24 -3.98 1.19
N ALA A 413 9.55 -4.17 1.10
CA ALA A 413 10.37 -3.68 0.00
C ALA A 413 11.50 -4.66 -0.31
N TYR A 414 11.83 -4.80 -1.59
CA TYR A 414 13.00 -5.59 -2.01
C TYR A 414 14.23 -4.65 -2.13
N GLY A 415 14.83 -4.27 -1.00
CA GLY A 415 15.90 -3.28 -0.92
C GLY A 415 17.31 -3.84 -1.11
N PHE A 416 17.50 -5.15 -0.91
CA PHE A 416 18.75 -5.87 -1.17
C PHE A 416 18.43 -7.35 -1.51
N PRO A 417 19.33 -8.13 -2.12
CA PRO A 417 19.08 -9.55 -2.36
C PRO A 417 18.79 -10.26 -1.03
N TYR A 418 17.91 -11.26 -1.00
CA TYR A 418 17.47 -11.91 0.25
C TYR A 418 16.65 -11.05 1.22
N ASP A 419 16.06 -9.93 0.79
CA ASP A 419 15.06 -9.22 1.61
C ASP A 419 13.79 -10.06 1.86
N ASP A 420 13.55 -11.06 1.02
CA ASP A 420 12.48 -12.05 1.17
C ASP A 420 12.70 -12.97 2.39
N TYR A 421 13.92 -13.04 2.95
CA TYR A 421 14.14 -13.66 4.24
C TYR A 421 13.29 -12.98 5.32
N ALA A 422 12.52 -13.78 6.06
CA ALA A 422 11.50 -13.32 7.00
C ALA A 422 10.35 -12.52 6.35
N GLY A 423 10.11 -12.69 5.05
CA GLY A 423 8.97 -12.13 4.33
C GLY A 423 8.93 -10.61 4.29
N GLN A 424 10.09 -9.93 4.18
CA GLN A 424 10.14 -8.47 4.16
C GLN A 424 10.24 -7.85 2.76
N SER A 425 10.45 -8.67 1.73
CA SER A 425 10.41 -8.21 0.33
C SER A 425 9.01 -7.79 -0.10
N SER A 426 8.92 -6.98 -1.16
CA SER A 426 7.68 -6.70 -1.91
C SER A 426 7.22 -7.86 -2.80
N PHE A 427 7.51 -9.11 -2.41
CA PHE A 427 7.12 -10.31 -3.16
C PHE A 427 5.69 -10.72 -2.85
N ILE A 428 4.93 -11.01 -3.90
CA ILE A 428 3.60 -11.61 -3.82
C ILE A 428 3.55 -12.89 -4.65
N SER A 429 2.90 -13.91 -4.10
CA SER A 429 2.63 -15.16 -4.79
C SER A 429 1.21 -15.61 -4.51
N HIS A 430 0.44 -15.90 -5.56
CA HIS A 430 -0.91 -16.42 -5.40
C HIS A 430 -1.36 -17.24 -6.61
N GLY A 431 -2.18 -18.26 -6.35
CA GLY A 431 -2.87 -19.04 -7.37
C GLY A 431 -4.03 -18.29 -8.03
N ASP A 432 -4.53 -18.81 -9.15
CA ASP A 432 -5.69 -18.30 -9.88
C ASP A 432 -5.71 -16.77 -10.09
N PRO A 433 -4.58 -16.16 -10.54
CA PRO A 433 -4.53 -14.72 -10.72
C PRO A 433 -5.56 -14.29 -11.78
N GLN A 434 -6.20 -13.16 -11.54
CA GLN A 434 -7.18 -12.58 -12.45
C GLN A 434 -6.60 -11.37 -13.17
N TYR A 435 -6.05 -10.43 -12.40
CA TYR A 435 -5.40 -9.25 -12.93
C TYR A 435 -4.28 -8.74 -12.01
N LEU A 436 -3.34 -8.04 -12.63
CA LEU A 436 -2.28 -7.30 -11.95
C LEU A 436 -2.39 -5.84 -12.35
N LEU A 437 -2.55 -4.96 -11.37
CA LEU A 437 -2.40 -3.53 -11.57
C LEU A 437 -0.95 -3.15 -11.30
N VAL A 438 -0.37 -2.28 -12.12
CA VAL A 438 0.95 -1.69 -11.89
C VAL A 438 0.85 -0.18 -11.97
N ALA A 439 1.08 0.51 -10.86
CA ALA A 439 1.08 1.96 -10.79
C ALA A 439 2.48 2.49 -11.09
N VAL A 440 2.58 3.38 -12.08
CA VAL A 440 3.83 4.07 -12.46
C VAL A 440 3.72 5.53 -12.02
N GLY A 441 4.54 5.89 -11.04
CA GLY A 441 4.47 7.19 -10.37
C GLY A 441 5.58 8.16 -10.75
N TRP A 442 5.30 9.43 -10.48
CA TRP A 442 6.26 10.53 -10.53
C TRP A 442 6.16 11.34 -9.25
#